data_AF-A0A382WX64-F1
#
_entry.id   AF-A0A382WX64-F1
#
_cell.length_a   1.000
_cell.length_b   1.000
_cell.length_c   1.000
_cell.angle_alpha   90.00
_cell.angle_beta   90.00
_cell.angle_gamma   90.00
#
_symmetry.space_group_name_H-M   'P 1'
#
loop_
_entity.id
_entity.type
_entity.pdbx_description
1 polymer ?
#
loop_
_entity_poly.entity_id
_entity_poly.type
_entity_poly.pdbx_seq_one_letter_code
_entity_poly.pdbx_strand_id
1 'polypeptide(L)'
;MVTNSERILTTQLGSLPRSDTLLAMLMRIEKGEDIDRAAFRRQVEGDMTEVISKQAEAGIDIAGDGELPRIGFSYYVKDRMSGFGGVSKRGTVSDFAKFPGYAALKMAAVKASAGNDTELEESASLYEMPEAQQEVRYDTELKVVKEELDIFSSALDSTGHEFSRTFISAASPGIVSTTLLRKAAHPAYKDDRDYVMALAKELKLEYDYVVSRGHDLQIDAPDLAMERQIMFSDRPLGEFLARVELHI
;
A
#
# COMPACT_ATOMS: atom_id res chain seq x y z
N MET A 1 -13.64 12.99 17.40
CA MET A 1 -14.73 12.18 16.81
C MET A 1 -15.92 13.11 16.64
N VAL A 2 -16.28 13.46 15.41
CA VAL A 2 -17.49 14.26 15.16
C VAL A 2 -18.67 13.29 15.24
N THR A 3 -19.44 13.35 16.32
CA THR A 3 -20.54 12.43 16.64
C THR A 3 -21.91 12.96 16.21
N ASN A 4 -21.95 13.90 15.26
CA ASN A 4 -23.18 14.63 14.95
C ASN A 4 -23.60 14.43 13.49
N SER A 5 -24.15 13.24 13.18
CA SER A 5 -24.87 13.04 11.92
C SER A 5 -26.20 12.33 12.18
N GLU A 6 -27.27 12.87 11.59
CA GLU A 6 -28.63 12.32 11.61
C GLU A 6 -28.74 10.97 10.86
N ARG A 7 -27.65 10.52 10.22
CA ARG A 7 -27.55 9.28 9.45
C ARG A 7 -26.15 8.67 9.53
N ILE A 8 -26.05 7.38 9.20
CA ILE A 8 -24.77 6.66 9.09
C ILE A 8 -24.02 7.17 7.84
N LEU A 9 -22.75 7.52 8.00
CA LEU A 9 -21.87 7.90 6.88
C LEU A 9 -21.27 6.66 6.22
N THR A 10 -21.17 6.66 4.89
CA THR A 10 -20.62 5.58 4.08
C THR A 10 -19.19 5.90 3.60
N THR A 11 -18.35 4.87 3.54
CA THR A 11 -16.96 4.95 3.04
C THR A 11 -16.54 3.61 2.44
N GLN A 12 -15.37 3.61 1.83
CA GLN A 12 -14.66 2.43 1.32
C GLN A 12 -13.31 2.26 2.06
N LEU A 13 -12.52 1.22 1.77
CA LEU A 13 -11.33 0.84 2.57
C LEU A 13 -9.98 1.33 2.02
N GLY A 14 -9.90 1.85 0.80
CA GLY A 14 -8.67 2.28 0.13
C GLY A 14 -8.71 1.97 -1.36
N SER A 15 -8.05 0.88 -1.77
CA SER A 15 -7.88 0.51 -3.18
C SER A 15 -9.19 0.31 -3.95
N LEU A 16 -9.25 0.90 -5.14
CA LEU A 16 -10.31 0.71 -6.13
C LEU A 16 -9.73 0.17 -7.45
N PRO A 17 -10.56 -0.38 -8.36
CA PRO A 17 -10.07 -0.97 -9.60
C PRO A 17 -9.31 0.04 -10.47
N ARG A 18 -8.11 -0.35 -10.93
CA ARG A 18 -7.32 0.41 -11.91
C ARG A 18 -7.73 -0.02 -13.32
N SER A 19 -7.63 0.88 -14.30
CA SER A 19 -7.75 0.47 -15.70
C SER A 19 -6.62 -0.48 -16.09
N ASP A 20 -6.85 -1.31 -17.11
CA ASP A 20 -5.80 -2.18 -17.67
C ASP A 20 -4.59 -1.37 -18.14
N THR A 21 -4.82 -0.16 -18.67
CA THR A 21 -3.77 0.76 -19.10
C THR A 21 -2.92 1.25 -17.93
N LEU A 22 -3.55 1.69 -16.83
CA LEU A 22 -2.82 2.13 -15.65
C LEU A 22 -2.06 0.96 -14.99
N LEU A 23 -2.68 -0.22 -14.90
CA LEU A 23 -2.02 -1.41 -14.37
C LEU A 23 -0.77 -1.79 -15.18
N ALA A 24 -0.86 -1.75 -16.52
CA ALA A 24 0.30 -2.01 -17.38
C ALA A 24 1.42 -0.98 -17.15
N MET A 25 1.10 0.30 -16.97
CA MET A 25 2.10 1.33 -16.65
C MET A 25 2.77 1.07 -15.30
N LEU A 26 1.99 0.74 -14.26
CA LEU A 26 2.52 0.43 -12.93
C LEU A 26 3.43 -0.81 -12.95
N MET A 27 3.07 -1.85 -13.71
CA MET A 27 3.90 -3.04 -13.86
C MET A 27 5.25 -2.73 -14.52
N ARG A 28 5.28 -1.81 -15.50
CA ARG A 28 6.53 -1.35 -16.12
C ARG A 28 7.40 -0.57 -15.13
N ILE A 29 6.79 0.31 -14.31
CA ILE A 29 7.49 1.00 -13.23
C ILE A 29 8.10 0.00 -12.25
N GLU A 30 7.35 -1.03 -11.84
CA GLU A 30 7.86 -2.07 -10.93
C GLU A 30 9.05 -2.85 -11.49
N LYS A 31 9.07 -3.07 -12.81
CA LYS A 31 10.20 -3.70 -13.51
C LYS A 31 11.40 -2.76 -13.69
N GLY A 32 11.30 -1.51 -13.23
CA GLY A 32 12.34 -0.49 -13.39
C GLY A 32 12.45 0.05 -14.81
N GLU A 33 11.40 -0.09 -15.63
CA GLU A 33 11.38 0.44 -16.99
C GLU A 33 11.05 1.93 -17.01
N ASP A 34 11.61 2.64 -18.00
CA ASP A 34 11.25 4.02 -18.26
C ASP A 34 9.82 4.15 -18.80
N ILE A 35 9.08 5.09 -18.22
CA ILE A 35 7.73 5.45 -18.65
C ILE A 35 7.62 6.94 -18.97
N ASP A 36 6.72 7.29 -19.89
CA ASP A 36 6.32 8.70 -20.08
C ASP A 36 5.54 9.15 -18.85
N ARG A 37 6.21 9.92 -17.98
CA ARG A 37 5.62 10.46 -16.75
C ARG A 37 4.41 11.35 -17.00
N ALA A 38 4.39 12.10 -18.10
CA ALA A 38 3.26 12.94 -18.45
C ALA A 38 2.06 12.09 -18.90
N ALA A 39 2.30 11.02 -19.66
CA ALA A 39 1.25 10.06 -20.00
C ALA A 39 0.71 9.33 -18.77
N PHE A 40 1.59 8.88 -17.87
CA PHE A 40 1.19 8.26 -16.60
C PHE A 40 0.32 9.19 -15.76
N ARG A 41 0.75 10.45 -15.57
CA ARG A 41 -0.05 11.44 -14.84
C ARG A 41 -1.44 11.62 -15.44
N ARG A 42 -1.55 11.80 -16.76
CA ARG A 42 -2.85 11.93 -17.46
C ARG A 42 -3.72 10.69 -17.29
N GLN A 43 -3.13 9.50 -17.32
CA GLN A 43 -3.87 8.26 -17.12
C GLN A 43 -4.43 8.16 -15.70
N VAL A 44 -3.61 8.45 -14.68
CA VAL A 44 -4.06 8.45 -13.27
C VAL A 44 -5.17 9.47 -13.06
N GLU A 45 -5.04 10.68 -13.60
CA GLU A 45 -6.04 11.74 -13.46
C GLU A 45 -7.39 11.36 -14.10
N GLY A 46 -7.37 10.75 -15.29
CA GLY A 46 -8.57 10.23 -15.95
C GLY A 46 -9.24 9.12 -15.14
N ASP A 47 -8.48 8.10 -14.76
CA ASP A 47 -8.99 6.96 -13.97
C ASP A 47 -9.54 7.43 -12.61
N MET A 48 -8.85 8.37 -11.95
CA MET A 48 -9.26 8.91 -10.66
C MET A 48 -10.54 9.72 -10.78
N THR A 49 -10.68 10.54 -11.82
CA THR A 49 -11.92 11.29 -12.07
C THR A 49 -13.12 10.33 -12.25
N GLU A 50 -12.94 9.24 -12.99
CA GLU A 50 -13.98 8.22 -13.15
C GLU A 50 -14.32 7.53 -11.83
N VAL A 51 -13.30 7.14 -11.06
CA VAL A 51 -13.47 6.48 -9.75
C VAL A 51 -14.17 7.38 -8.74
N ILE A 52 -13.84 8.67 -8.70
CA ILE A 52 -14.50 9.66 -7.84
C ILE A 52 -15.96 9.87 -8.25
N SER A 53 -16.23 9.93 -9.56
CA SER A 53 -17.59 10.03 -10.08
C SER A 53 -18.44 8.82 -9.66
N LYS A 54 -17.89 7.61 -9.75
CA LYS A 54 -18.57 6.38 -9.30
C LYS A 54 -18.80 6.33 -7.79
N GLN A 55 -17.86 6.84 -6.99
CA GLN A 55 -18.06 6.96 -5.54
C GLN A 55 -19.23 7.91 -5.22
N ALA A 56 -19.32 9.05 -5.91
CA ALA A 56 -20.44 9.98 -5.77
C ALA A 56 -21.78 9.34 -6.18
N GLU A 57 -21.82 8.67 -7.33
CA GLU A 57 -23.02 7.96 -7.82
C GLU A 57 -23.47 6.84 -6.86
N ALA A 58 -22.52 6.17 -6.21
CA ALA A 58 -22.80 5.14 -5.21
C ALA A 58 -23.25 5.68 -3.84
N GLY A 59 -23.23 7.01 -3.64
CA GLY A 59 -23.58 7.64 -2.37
C GLY A 59 -22.54 7.43 -1.27
N ILE A 60 -21.25 7.41 -1.63
CA ILE A 60 -20.14 7.44 -0.67
C ILE A 60 -20.07 8.84 -0.04
N ASP A 61 -20.03 8.93 1.29
CA ASP A 61 -19.92 10.20 2.01
C ASP A 61 -18.47 10.64 2.23
N ILE A 62 -17.57 9.67 2.42
CA ILE A 62 -16.15 9.88 2.69
C ILE A 62 -15.35 9.19 1.58
N ALA A 63 -14.90 9.96 0.59
CA ALA A 63 -14.23 9.41 -0.59
C ALA A 63 -12.72 9.29 -0.40
N GLY A 64 -12.14 8.26 -1.02
CA GLY A 64 -10.69 8.08 -1.13
C GLY A 64 -10.23 8.17 -2.58
N ASP A 65 -8.93 8.36 -2.77
CA ASP A 65 -8.27 8.42 -4.08
C ASP A 65 -8.24 7.07 -4.83
N GLY A 66 -8.63 5.98 -4.16
CA GLY A 66 -8.64 4.64 -4.73
C GLY A 66 -7.25 3.98 -4.81
N GLU A 67 -6.22 4.59 -4.23
CA GLU A 67 -4.81 4.17 -4.32
C GLU A 67 -4.29 3.98 -5.75
N LEU A 68 -4.92 4.63 -6.73
CA LEU A 68 -4.71 4.37 -8.15
C LEU A 68 -3.24 4.47 -8.60
N PRO A 69 -2.45 5.49 -8.21
CA PRO A 69 -1.06 5.60 -8.66
C PRO A 69 -0.09 4.66 -7.91
N ARG A 70 -0.58 3.81 -7.01
CA ARG A 70 0.22 2.85 -6.24
C ARG A 70 0.06 1.47 -6.84
N ILE A 71 1.12 0.69 -6.94
CA ILE A 71 1.01 -0.72 -7.35
C ILE A 71 0.40 -1.60 -6.24
N GLY A 72 0.61 -1.24 -4.97
CA GLY A 72 0.07 -1.95 -3.82
C GLY A 72 0.19 -1.18 -2.51
N PHE A 73 -0.77 -1.41 -1.62
CA PHE A 73 -1.01 -0.60 -0.43
C PHE A 73 0.15 -0.60 0.59
N SER A 74 0.94 -1.68 0.69
CA SER A 74 1.96 -1.82 1.75
C SER A 74 3.40 -1.56 1.29
N TYR A 75 3.69 -1.73 0.00
CA TYR A 75 5.05 -1.66 -0.53
C TYR A 75 5.32 -0.47 -1.45
N TYR A 76 4.31 0.37 -1.75
CA TYR A 76 4.51 1.66 -2.45
C TYR A 76 5.52 2.57 -1.76
N VAL A 77 5.73 2.37 -0.46
CA VAL A 77 6.66 3.15 0.37
C VAL A 77 8.09 3.09 -0.19
N LYS A 78 8.47 2.00 -0.87
CA LYS A 78 9.78 1.90 -1.55
C LYS A 78 9.95 2.94 -2.67
N ASP A 79 8.86 3.45 -3.22
CA ASP A 79 8.85 4.44 -4.30
C ASP A 79 8.90 5.88 -3.77
N ARG A 80 8.72 6.05 -2.45
CA ARG A 80 8.76 7.35 -1.76
C ARG A 80 9.94 7.50 -0.80
N MET A 81 10.67 6.42 -0.57
CA MET A 81 11.77 6.34 0.39
C MET A 81 13.00 5.68 -0.23
N SER A 82 14.17 6.10 0.22
CA SER A 82 15.44 5.43 -0.07
C SER A 82 15.83 4.46 1.05
N GLY A 83 16.86 3.64 0.81
CA GLY A 83 17.39 2.66 1.77
C GLY A 83 16.99 1.21 1.49
N PHE A 84 16.05 1.00 0.57
CA PHE A 84 15.58 -0.31 0.13
C PHE A 84 16.41 -0.87 -1.04
N GLY A 85 16.58 -2.19 -1.07
CA GLY A 85 17.23 -2.93 -2.15
C GLY A 85 17.33 -4.42 -1.85
N GLY A 86 18.03 -5.17 -2.70
CA GLY A 86 18.11 -6.63 -2.55
C GLY A 86 16.74 -7.30 -2.66
N VAL A 87 16.62 -8.51 -2.12
CA VAL A 87 15.38 -9.29 -2.13
C VAL A 87 15.25 -10.03 -0.80
N SER A 88 14.07 -9.94 -0.20
CA SER A 88 13.68 -10.61 1.03
C SER A 88 12.48 -11.52 0.81
N LYS A 89 12.36 -12.57 1.64
CA LYS A 89 11.29 -13.56 1.55
C LYS A 89 10.51 -13.61 2.85
N ARG A 90 9.21 -13.28 2.78
CA ARG A 90 8.31 -13.12 3.94
C ARG A 90 7.66 -14.44 4.41
N GLY A 91 7.84 -15.54 3.68
CA GLY A 91 7.14 -16.80 3.90
C GLY A 91 5.78 -16.84 3.19
N THR A 92 5.08 -17.97 3.29
CA THR A 92 3.77 -18.17 2.65
C THR A 92 2.65 -18.18 3.69
N VAL A 93 1.42 -17.88 3.25
CA VAL A 93 0.25 -17.96 4.14
C VAL A 93 0.01 -19.40 4.60
N SER A 94 -0.26 -19.59 5.89
CA SER A 94 -0.44 -20.91 6.49
C SER A 94 -1.62 -21.71 5.89
N ASP A 95 -2.57 -21.03 5.25
CA ASP A 95 -3.73 -21.65 4.60
C ASP A 95 -3.33 -22.63 3.50
N PHE A 96 -2.23 -22.40 2.79
CA PHE A 96 -1.75 -23.35 1.78
C PHE A 96 -1.29 -24.67 2.41
N ALA A 97 -0.71 -24.62 3.61
CA ALA A 97 -0.32 -25.80 4.35
C ALA A 97 -1.54 -26.49 4.99
N LYS A 98 -2.48 -25.70 5.54
CA LYS A 98 -3.69 -26.21 6.22
C LYS A 98 -4.74 -26.76 5.26
N PHE A 99 -4.83 -26.22 4.04
CA PHE A 99 -5.87 -26.55 3.07
C PHE A 99 -5.27 -26.86 1.68
N PRO A 100 -4.70 -28.07 1.48
CA PRO A 100 -4.04 -28.43 0.22
C PRO A 100 -4.93 -28.34 -1.02
N GLY A 101 -6.23 -28.62 -0.88
CA GLY A 101 -7.20 -28.48 -1.98
C GLY A 101 -7.39 -27.02 -2.42
N TYR A 102 -7.39 -26.08 -1.47
CA TYR A 102 -7.42 -24.64 -1.75
C TYR A 102 -6.12 -24.18 -2.40
N ALA A 103 -4.97 -24.67 -1.92
CA ALA A 103 -3.67 -24.39 -2.53
C ALA A 103 -3.63 -24.83 -4.00
N ALA A 104 -4.13 -26.05 -4.29
CA ALA A 104 -4.22 -26.56 -5.65
C ALA A 104 -5.13 -25.71 -6.55
N LEU A 105 -6.28 -25.26 -6.03
CA LEU A 105 -7.19 -24.36 -6.75
C LEU A 105 -6.51 -23.03 -7.08
N LYS A 106 -5.82 -22.41 -6.11
CA LYS A 106 -5.09 -21.15 -6.31
C LYS A 106 -3.96 -21.30 -7.31
N MET A 107 -3.16 -22.38 -7.22
CA MET A 107 -2.12 -22.66 -8.21
C MET A 107 -2.68 -22.90 -9.61
N ALA A 108 -3.82 -23.59 -9.73
CA ALA A 108 -4.48 -23.80 -11.01
C ALA A 108 -5.02 -22.47 -11.58
N ALA A 109 -5.59 -21.61 -10.75
CA ALA A 109 -6.04 -20.28 -11.15
C ALA A 109 -4.88 -19.41 -11.66
N VAL A 110 -3.74 -19.38 -10.93
CA VAL A 110 -2.52 -18.66 -11.35
C VAL A 110 -2.05 -19.15 -12.71
N LYS A 111 -1.97 -20.48 -12.91
CA LYS A 111 -1.58 -21.08 -14.21
C LYS A 111 -2.58 -20.76 -15.33
N ALA A 112 -3.88 -20.72 -15.02
CA ALA A 112 -4.93 -20.42 -15.99
C ALA A 112 -4.96 -18.94 -16.39
N SER A 113 -4.68 -18.03 -15.44
CA SER A 113 -4.54 -16.59 -15.70
C SER A 113 -3.23 -16.21 -16.39
N ALA A 114 -2.22 -17.10 -16.37
CA ALA A 114 -0.91 -16.83 -16.96
C ALA A 114 -0.89 -16.89 -18.50
N GLY A 115 -1.83 -17.56 -19.18
CA GLY A 115 -1.79 -17.68 -20.66
C GLY A 115 -0.40 -18.10 -21.19
N ASN A 116 -0.07 -17.74 -22.44
CA ASN A 116 1.30 -17.81 -22.96
C ASN A 116 2.15 -16.59 -22.55
N ASP A 117 1.59 -15.64 -21.79
CA ASP A 117 2.25 -14.41 -21.39
C ASP A 117 2.83 -14.57 -19.99
N THR A 118 4.07 -15.04 -19.95
CA THR A 118 4.94 -15.17 -18.78
C THR A 118 5.12 -13.87 -17.96
N GLU A 119 4.58 -12.75 -18.41
CA GLU A 119 4.72 -11.43 -17.79
C GLU A 119 3.83 -11.22 -16.56
N LEU A 120 2.75 -11.99 -16.41
CA LEU A 120 1.85 -11.93 -15.24
C LEU A 120 2.37 -12.73 -14.04
N GLU A 121 3.30 -13.67 -14.24
CA GLU A 121 3.93 -14.45 -13.16
C GLU A 121 4.90 -13.61 -12.30
N GLU A 122 5.53 -12.59 -12.88
CA GLU A 122 6.59 -11.82 -12.22
C GLU A 122 6.08 -10.67 -11.34
N SER A 123 4.90 -10.10 -11.61
CA SER A 123 4.50 -8.82 -10.98
C SER A 123 3.72 -8.93 -9.66
N ALA A 124 3.26 -10.12 -9.28
CA ALA A 124 2.36 -10.31 -8.14
C ALA A 124 2.94 -11.19 -7.02
N SER A 125 4.25 -11.46 -7.05
CA SER A 125 4.92 -12.17 -5.97
C SER A 125 5.19 -11.21 -4.81
N LEU A 126 4.21 -11.02 -3.93
CA LEU A 126 4.44 -10.53 -2.55
C LEU A 126 5.48 -11.37 -1.77
N TYR A 127 6.03 -12.44 -2.36
CA TYR A 127 7.02 -13.34 -1.79
C TYR A 127 8.46 -12.84 -1.96
N GLU A 128 8.72 -11.94 -2.90
CA GLU A 128 10.05 -11.35 -3.13
C GLU A 128 9.95 -9.83 -3.18
N MET A 129 10.28 -9.20 -2.06
CA MET A 129 10.22 -7.74 -1.89
C MET A 129 11.59 -7.19 -1.54
N PRO A 130 11.94 -5.95 -1.93
CA PRO A 130 13.18 -5.35 -1.47
C PRO A 130 13.20 -5.25 0.06
N GLU A 131 14.38 -5.36 0.64
CA GLU A 131 14.61 -5.18 2.08
C GLU A 131 15.34 -3.87 2.36
N ALA A 132 15.21 -3.34 3.58
CA ALA A 132 16.04 -2.25 4.05
C ALA A 132 17.50 -2.73 4.15
N GLN A 133 18.35 -2.20 3.26
CA GLN A 133 19.80 -2.46 3.20
C GLN A 133 20.60 -1.33 3.86
N GLN A 134 20.04 -0.13 3.87
CA GLN A 134 20.64 1.08 4.41
C GLN A 134 19.61 1.82 5.27
N GLU A 135 20.05 2.90 5.92
CA GLU A 135 19.13 3.74 6.68
C GLU A 135 18.02 4.28 5.77
N VAL A 136 16.77 4.03 6.16
CA VAL A 136 15.61 4.46 5.39
C VAL A 136 15.40 5.96 5.56
N ARG A 137 15.08 6.62 4.44
CA ARG A 137 14.85 8.07 4.40
C ARG A 137 13.71 8.37 3.45
N TYR A 138 12.71 9.10 3.95
CA TYR A 138 11.63 9.58 3.09
C TYR A 138 12.11 10.76 2.24
N ASP A 139 11.57 10.90 1.03
CA ASP A 139 11.82 12.07 0.19
C ASP A 139 11.33 13.35 0.88
N THR A 140 12.27 14.16 1.39
CA THR A 140 11.97 15.41 2.10
C THR A 140 11.28 16.46 1.22
N GLU A 141 11.37 16.35 -0.11
CA GLU A 141 10.64 17.23 -1.02
C GLU A 141 9.17 16.79 -1.20
N LEU A 142 8.82 15.59 -0.72
CA LEU A 142 7.49 14.99 -0.75
C LEU A 142 6.93 14.85 -2.18
N LYS A 143 7.78 14.66 -3.20
CA LYS A 143 7.38 14.79 -4.61
C LYS A 143 6.23 13.87 -4.99
N VAL A 144 6.36 12.59 -4.64
CA VAL A 144 5.41 11.55 -5.07
C VAL A 144 4.06 11.73 -4.38
N VAL A 145 4.04 11.96 -3.06
CA VAL A 145 2.78 12.19 -2.33
C VAL A 145 2.13 13.52 -2.72
N LYS A 146 2.91 14.56 -3.03
CA LYS A 146 2.38 15.82 -3.58
C LYS A 146 1.69 15.59 -4.92
N GLU A 147 2.36 14.90 -5.84
CA GLU A 147 1.78 14.58 -7.15
C GLU A 147 0.47 13.78 -7.02
N GLU A 148 0.42 12.78 -6.14
CA GLU A 148 -0.79 11.99 -5.89
C GLU A 148 -1.95 12.84 -5.35
N LEU A 149 -1.70 13.65 -4.32
CA LEU A 149 -2.72 14.50 -3.71
C LEU A 149 -3.15 15.65 -4.64
N ASP A 150 -2.26 16.15 -5.50
CA ASP A 150 -2.60 17.13 -6.53
C ASP A 150 -3.55 16.54 -7.57
N ILE A 151 -3.30 15.29 -8.02
CA ILE A 151 -4.21 14.59 -8.94
C ILE A 151 -5.56 14.33 -8.27
N PHE A 152 -5.56 13.94 -6.99
CA PHE A 152 -6.79 13.73 -6.23
C PHE A 152 -7.60 15.02 -6.09
N SER A 153 -6.94 16.15 -5.80
CA SER A 153 -7.59 17.47 -5.79
C SER A 153 -8.20 17.80 -7.15
N SER A 154 -7.46 17.63 -8.25
CA SER A 154 -7.96 17.89 -9.61
C SER A 154 -9.17 17.00 -9.95
N ALA A 155 -9.14 15.73 -9.57
CA ALA A 155 -10.24 14.79 -9.82
C ALA A 155 -11.50 15.20 -9.04
N LEU A 156 -11.37 15.54 -7.75
CA LEU A 156 -12.49 16.05 -6.94
C LEU A 156 -13.11 17.30 -7.59
N ASP A 157 -12.29 18.29 -7.91
CA ASP A 157 -12.73 19.55 -8.53
C ASP A 157 -13.44 19.30 -9.87
N SER A 158 -12.93 18.37 -10.68
CA SER A 158 -13.48 18.03 -12.00
C SER A 158 -14.86 17.36 -11.93
N THR A 159 -15.14 16.59 -10.87
CA THR A 159 -16.46 15.97 -10.68
C THR A 159 -17.52 16.95 -10.17
N GLY A 160 -17.10 18.03 -9.48
CA GLY A 160 -18.00 19.01 -8.86
C GLY A 160 -18.87 18.44 -7.73
N HIS A 161 -18.60 17.21 -7.28
CA HIS A 161 -19.34 16.60 -6.17
C HIS A 161 -18.68 16.95 -4.83
N GLU A 162 -19.48 17.39 -3.86
CA GLU A 162 -19.02 17.69 -2.51
C GLU A 162 -19.21 16.49 -1.59
N PHE A 163 -18.14 15.74 -1.35
CA PHE A 163 -18.11 14.72 -0.30
C PHE A 163 -18.11 15.38 1.08
N SER A 164 -18.65 14.68 2.09
CA SER A 164 -18.64 15.18 3.47
C SER A 164 -17.20 15.31 3.99
N ARG A 165 -16.35 14.34 3.63
CA ARG A 165 -14.91 14.31 3.92
C ARG A 165 -14.19 13.53 2.82
N THR A 166 -12.87 13.57 2.84
CA THR A 166 -12.02 12.73 2.02
C THR A 166 -10.94 12.10 2.87
N PHE A 167 -10.41 10.95 2.45
CA PHE A 167 -9.35 10.26 3.16
C PHE A 167 -8.24 9.80 2.21
N ILE A 168 -7.05 9.60 2.77
CA ILE A 168 -5.93 8.95 2.10
C ILE A 168 -5.49 7.80 3.00
N SER A 169 -5.42 6.59 2.43
CA SER A 169 -4.81 5.44 3.12
C SER A 169 -3.29 5.57 3.08
N ALA A 170 -2.64 5.11 4.13
CA ALA A 170 -1.19 5.00 4.21
C ALA A 170 -0.79 3.76 5.00
N ALA A 171 0.29 3.11 4.57
CA ALA A 171 0.81 1.92 5.24
C ALA A 171 1.32 2.29 6.65
N SER A 172 0.97 1.52 7.68
CA SER A 172 1.56 1.65 9.02
C SER A 172 3.06 1.32 9.03
N PRO A 173 3.86 1.85 9.97
CA PRO A 173 5.25 1.44 10.13
C PRO A 173 5.39 -0.08 10.36
N GLY A 174 4.41 -0.68 11.04
CA GLY A 174 4.33 -2.11 11.30
C GLY A 174 4.24 -2.94 10.02
N ILE A 175 3.25 -2.66 9.16
CA ILE A 175 3.06 -3.39 7.90
C ILE A 175 4.23 -3.17 6.93
N VAL A 176 4.83 -1.97 6.93
CA VAL A 176 6.05 -1.72 6.14
C VAL A 176 7.19 -2.58 6.65
N SER A 177 7.37 -2.70 7.97
CA SER A 177 8.44 -3.53 8.55
C SER A 177 8.30 -5.03 8.27
N THR A 178 7.08 -5.50 7.97
CA THR A 178 6.82 -6.92 7.66
C THR A 178 6.73 -7.17 6.16
N THR A 179 6.54 -6.14 5.34
CA THR A 179 6.54 -6.24 3.87
C THR A 179 7.91 -5.95 3.27
N LEU A 180 8.56 -4.87 3.71
CA LEU A 180 9.91 -4.45 3.33
C LEU A 180 10.84 -4.77 4.50
N LEU A 181 11.30 -6.03 4.56
CA LEU A 181 11.99 -6.56 5.73
C LEU A 181 13.31 -5.83 6.02
N ARG A 182 13.75 -5.87 7.29
CA ARG A 182 15.09 -5.43 7.66
C ARG A 182 16.10 -6.52 7.29
N LYS A 183 17.22 -6.14 6.66
CA LYS A 183 18.36 -7.05 6.52
C LYS A 183 18.84 -7.52 7.89
N ALA A 184 19.09 -8.82 8.06
CA ALA A 184 19.50 -9.39 9.36
C ALA A 184 20.72 -8.68 9.99
N ALA A 185 21.77 -8.45 9.19
CA ALA A 185 22.97 -7.72 9.57
C ALA A 185 22.92 -6.27 9.02
N HIS A 186 21.90 -5.52 9.41
CA HIS A 186 21.73 -4.12 8.99
C HIS A 186 22.77 -3.20 9.66
N PRO A 187 23.41 -2.27 8.92
CA PRO A 187 24.45 -1.40 9.47
C PRO A 187 23.92 -0.37 10.48
N ALA A 188 22.65 0.05 10.38
CA ALA A 188 22.07 1.12 11.19
C ALA A 188 20.99 0.66 12.19
N TYR A 189 20.49 -0.58 12.06
CA TYR A 189 19.34 -1.06 12.84
C TYR A 189 19.71 -2.40 13.49
N LYS A 190 19.84 -2.40 14.82
CA LYS A 190 20.27 -3.59 15.56
C LYS A 190 19.20 -4.69 15.49
N ASP A 191 17.96 -4.28 15.58
CA ASP A 191 16.79 -5.15 15.61
C ASP A 191 15.60 -4.48 14.93
N ASP A 192 14.47 -5.16 14.96
CA ASP A 192 13.26 -4.66 14.29
C ASP A 192 12.62 -3.50 15.03
N ARG A 193 12.90 -3.30 16.32
CA ARG A 193 12.44 -2.11 17.06
C ARG A 193 13.11 -0.86 16.50
N ASP A 194 14.44 -0.89 16.34
CA ASP A 194 15.16 0.24 15.74
C ASP A 194 14.61 0.59 14.36
N TYR A 195 14.31 -0.43 13.56
CA TYR A 195 13.80 -0.26 12.21
C TYR A 195 12.36 0.26 12.16
N VAL A 196 11.43 -0.29 12.95
CA VAL A 196 10.04 0.22 13.05
C VAL A 196 10.02 1.67 13.51
N MET A 197 10.85 2.03 14.49
CA MET A 197 10.94 3.42 14.97
C MET A 197 11.53 4.36 13.91
N ALA A 198 12.49 3.91 13.11
CA ALA A 198 13.00 4.67 11.97
C ALA A 198 11.93 4.88 10.90
N LEU A 199 11.18 3.83 10.53
CA LEU A 199 10.05 3.92 9.61
C LEU A 199 8.99 4.90 10.12
N ALA A 200 8.61 4.82 11.40
CA ALA A 200 7.62 5.71 12.00
C ALA A 200 8.05 7.19 11.92
N LYS A 201 9.32 7.48 12.17
CA LYS A 201 9.87 8.84 12.06
C LYS A 201 9.79 9.36 10.63
N GLU A 202 10.14 8.54 9.65
CA GLU A 202 10.22 8.97 8.25
C GLU A 202 8.82 9.03 7.60
N LEU A 203 7.95 8.05 7.86
CA LEU A 203 6.55 8.04 7.39
C LEU A 203 5.71 9.17 7.98
N LYS A 204 6.07 9.69 9.15
CA LYS A 204 5.43 10.88 9.73
C LYS A 204 5.41 12.07 8.76
N LEU A 205 6.42 12.20 7.89
CA LEU A 205 6.46 13.27 6.89
C LEU A 205 5.29 13.18 5.90
N GLU A 206 4.96 11.97 5.44
CA GLU A 206 3.78 11.71 4.61
C GLU A 206 2.48 11.95 5.38
N TYR A 207 2.40 11.42 6.60
CA TYR A 207 1.20 11.51 7.43
C TYR A 207 0.84 12.96 7.76
N ASP A 208 1.83 13.76 8.18
CA ASP A 208 1.65 15.18 8.45
C ASP A 208 1.23 15.93 7.18
N TYR A 209 1.80 15.56 6.02
CA TYR A 209 1.42 16.17 4.74
C TYR A 209 -0.03 15.87 4.38
N VAL A 210 -0.48 14.61 4.44
CA VAL A 210 -1.88 14.22 4.19
C VAL A 210 -2.85 15.02 5.06
N VAL A 211 -2.60 15.07 6.38
CA VAL A 211 -3.45 15.81 7.31
C VAL A 211 -3.42 17.32 7.02
N SER A 212 -2.25 17.87 6.65
CA SER A 212 -2.13 19.30 6.30
C SER A 212 -2.93 19.71 5.06
N ARG A 213 -3.30 18.74 4.21
CA ARG A 213 -4.15 18.94 3.03
C ARG A 213 -5.65 18.81 3.34
N GLY A 214 -6.01 18.55 4.59
CA GLY A 214 -7.40 18.48 5.05
C GLY A 214 -8.07 17.12 4.85
N HIS A 215 -7.31 16.08 4.51
CA HIS A 215 -7.80 14.72 4.39
C HIS A 215 -7.73 13.98 5.74
N ASP A 216 -8.69 13.09 5.98
CA ASP A 216 -8.58 12.09 7.03
C ASP A 216 -7.43 11.12 6.68
N LEU A 217 -6.51 10.90 7.62
CA LEU A 217 -5.46 9.90 7.46
C LEU A 217 -5.96 8.54 7.95
N GLN A 218 -6.02 7.56 7.05
CA GLN A 218 -6.28 6.17 7.40
C GLN A 218 -4.95 5.40 7.45
N ILE A 219 -4.63 4.80 8.60
CA ILE A 219 -3.42 3.99 8.76
C ILE A 219 -3.78 2.51 8.64
N ASP A 220 -3.27 1.88 7.58
CA ASP A 220 -3.51 0.46 7.31
C ASP A 220 -2.48 -0.39 8.07
N ALA A 221 -2.95 -1.13 9.07
CA ALA A 221 -2.13 -2.01 9.91
C ALA A 221 -2.68 -3.45 9.95
N PRO A 222 -2.87 -4.12 8.79
CA PRO A 222 -3.38 -5.49 8.78
C PRO A 222 -2.39 -6.48 9.42
N ASP A 223 -1.10 -6.13 9.50
CA ASP A 223 -0.04 -6.90 10.13
C ASP A 223 -0.36 -7.28 11.59
N LEU A 224 -1.13 -6.45 12.30
CA LEU A 224 -1.55 -6.66 13.68
C LEU A 224 -2.35 -7.96 13.90
N ALA A 225 -2.89 -8.54 12.84
CA ALA A 225 -3.54 -9.85 12.86
C ALA A 225 -2.95 -10.80 11.79
N MET A 226 -2.70 -10.29 10.60
CA MET A 226 -2.26 -11.05 9.43
C MET A 226 -0.95 -11.80 9.67
N GLU A 227 0.02 -11.18 10.34
CA GLU A 227 1.34 -11.80 10.51
C GLU A 227 1.33 -13.03 11.38
N ARG A 228 0.26 -13.25 12.15
CA ARG A 228 0.08 -14.51 12.87
C ARG A 228 -0.06 -15.71 11.94
N GLN A 229 -0.51 -15.50 10.70
CA GLN A 229 -0.66 -16.56 9.69
C GLN A 229 0.50 -16.62 8.69
N ILE A 230 1.48 -15.72 8.78
CA ILE A 230 2.62 -15.61 7.85
C ILE A 230 3.93 -15.75 8.63
N MET A 231 4.48 -14.66 9.17
CA MET A 231 5.81 -14.67 9.81
C MET A 231 5.83 -15.36 11.19
N PHE A 232 4.66 -15.48 11.85
CA PHE A 232 4.53 -16.02 13.22
C PHE A 232 3.63 -17.25 13.30
N SER A 233 3.40 -17.96 12.19
CA SER A 233 2.55 -19.16 12.16
C SER A 233 3.01 -20.22 13.16
N ASP A 234 4.32 -20.46 13.21
CA ASP A 234 4.95 -21.51 14.01
C ASP A 234 5.68 -20.98 15.25
N ARG A 235 5.53 -19.68 15.55
CA ARG A 235 6.18 -19.01 16.68
C ARG A 235 5.26 -18.95 17.91
N PRO A 236 5.81 -18.89 19.14
CA PRO A 236 5.02 -18.69 20.35
C PRO A 236 4.15 -17.43 20.27
N LEU A 237 2.92 -17.49 20.80
CA LEU A 237 1.99 -16.36 20.80
C LEU A 237 2.60 -15.10 21.45
N GLY A 238 3.38 -15.25 22.52
CA GLY A 238 4.03 -14.13 23.19
C GLY A 238 5.00 -13.34 22.28
N GLU A 239 5.67 -14.01 21.34
CA GLU A 239 6.56 -13.33 20.39
C GLU A 239 5.78 -12.52 19.35
N PHE A 240 4.61 -13.01 18.92
CA PHE A 240 3.70 -12.26 18.05
C PHE A 240 3.11 -11.05 18.78
N LEU A 241 2.64 -11.22 20.03
CA LEU A 241 2.08 -10.12 20.81
C LEU A 241 3.12 -9.03 21.08
N ALA A 242 4.36 -9.41 21.41
CA ALA A 242 5.46 -8.44 21.55
C ALA A 242 5.74 -7.66 20.25
N ARG A 243 5.52 -8.28 19.07
CA ARG A 243 5.61 -7.58 17.79
C ARG A 243 4.46 -6.61 17.57
N VAL A 244 3.23 -7.02 17.90
CA VAL A 244 2.04 -6.17 17.82
C VAL A 244 2.16 -4.95 18.74
N GLU A 245 2.64 -5.13 19.98
CA GLU A 245 2.85 -4.03 20.94
C GLU A 245 3.85 -2.97 20.44
N LEU A 246 4.81 -3.35 19.59
CA LEU A 246 5.75 -2.42 18.99
C LEU A 246 5.12 -1.57 17.87
N HIS A 247 4.05 -2.06 17.23
CA HIS A 247 3.45 -1.44 16.04
C HIS A 247 2.33 -0.44 16.37
N ILE A 248 1.90 -0.39 17.63
CA ILE A 248 0.83 0.49 18.16
C ILE A 248 1.48 1.65 18.92
#